data_AF-A0A642PPQ8-F1
#
_entry.id   AF-A0A642PPQ8-F1
#
_cell.length_a   1.000
_cell.length_b   1.000
_cell.length_c   1.000
_cell.angle_alpha   90.00
_cell.angle_beta   90.00
_cell.angle_gamma   90.00
#
_symmetry.space_group_name_H-M   'P 1'
#
loop_
_entity.id
_entity.type
_entity.pdbx_description
1 polymer ?
#
loop_
_entity_poly.entity_id
_entity_poly.type
_entity_poly.pdbx_seq_one_letter_code
_entity_poly.pdbx_strand_id
1 'polypeptide(L)'
;MEIICVDKQTFEELRVRFCDFEERMTRVCRPAEDLGLKNWLDNQEVCDVLRINKKTLQVYRNKGILPFSRIKNKLFYKPEDVQRLLDLNYHPLIKSRL
;
A
#
# COMPACT_ATOMS: atom_id res chain seq x y z
N MET A 1 14.90 46.10 18.61
CA MET A 1 15.11 45.00 17.64
C MET A 1 16.51 44.49 17.86
N GLU A 2 16.63 43.20 18.20
CA GLU A 2 17.92 42.54 18.35
C GLU A 2 18.23 41.83 17.03
N ILE A 3 19.41 42.09 16.46
CA ILE A 3 19.85 41.47 15.20
C ILE A 3 21.00 40.53 15.54
N ILE A 4 20.81 39.25 15.26
CA ILE A 4 21.84 38.23 15.40
C ILE A 4 22.37 37.93 14.00
N CYS A 5 23.64 38.27 13.77
CA CYS A 5 24.32 37.99 12.51
C CYS A 5 25.02 36.63 12.62
N VAL A 6 24.70 35.73 11.70
CA VAL A 6 25.34 34.41 11.58
C VAL A 6 26.15 34.40 10.30
N ASP A 7 27.38 33.93 10.39
CA ASP A 7 28.24 33.75 9.22
C ASP A 7 27.58 32.79 8.21
N LYS A 8 27.73 33.09 6.92
CA LYS A 8 27.09 32.32 5.84
C LYS A 8 27.51 30.86 5.85
N GLN A 9 28.78 30.57 6.13
CA GLN A 9 29.29 29.20 6.17
C GLN A 9 28.65 28.42 7.31
N THR A 10 28.54 29.04 8.50
CA THR A 10 27.87 28.45 9.66
C THR A 10 26.40 28.14 9.37
N PHE A 11 25.71 29.04 8.67
CA PHE A 11 24.31 28.81 8.28
C PHE A 11 24.17 27.66 7.28
N GLU A 12 25.03 27.59 6.26
CA GLU A 12 24.99 26.50 5.28
C GLU A 12 25.34 25.14 5.91
N GLU A 13 26.30 25.09 6.83
CA GLU A 13 26.65 23.86 7.55
C GLU A 13 25.49 23.38 8.42
N LEU A 14 24.78 24.31 9.06
CA LEU A 14 23.56 24.01 9.81
C LEU A 14 22.45 23.49 8.89
N ARG A 15 22.29 24.06 7.69
CA ARG A 15 21.31 23.60 6.69
C ARG A 15 21.58 22.17 6.23
N VAL A 16 22.84 21.86 5.88
CA VAL A 16 23.23 20.50 5.47
C VAL A 16 22.92 19.50 6.59
N ARG A 17 23.29 19.83 7.82
CA ARG A 17 22.95 18.99 8.99
C ARG A 17 21.45 18.81 9.21
N PHE A 18 20.66 19.83 8.90
CA PHE A 18 19.20 19.75 8.99
C PHE A 18 18.60 18.84 7.93
N CYS A 19 19.12 18.87 6.70
CA CYS A 19 18.72 17.95 5.64
C CYS A 19 19.06 16.49 6.00
N ASP A 20 20.27 16.23 6.51
CA ASP A 20 20.64 14.88 6.97
C ASP A 20 19.75 14.41 8.13
N PHE A 21 19.39 15.34 9.03
CA PHE A 21 18.47 15.06 10.12
C PHE A 21 17.08 14.72 9.61
N GLU A 22 16.56 15.48 8.64
CA GLU A 22 15.28 15.21 7.98
C GLU A 22 15.29 13.85 7.27
N GLU A 23 16.36 13.49 6.57
CA GLU A 23 16.47 12.18 5.93
C GLU A 23 16.51 11.04 6.96
N ARG A 24 17.20 11.24 8.08
CA ARG A 24 17.21 10.26 9.17
C ARG A 24 15.85 10.16 9.84
N MET A 25 15.17 11.28 10.04
CA MET A 25 13.83 11.31 10.61
C MET A 25 12.83 10.64 9.69
N THR A 26 12.88 10.87 8.38
CA THR A 26 12.01 10.18 7.41
C THR A 26 12.26 8.68 7.37
N ARG A 27 13.47 8.20 7.66
CA ARG A 27 13.76 6.75 7.80
C ARG A 27 13.22 6.16 9.11
N VAL A 28 13.33 6.88 10.23
CA VAL A 28 12.85 6.44 11.56
C VAL A 28 11.33 6.58 11.68
N CYS A 29 10.78 7.63 11.09
CA CYS A 29 9.36 7.94 11.00
C CYS A 29 8.74 7.45 9.69
N ARG A 30 9.42 6.59 8.91
CA ARG A 30 8.67 5.67 8.04
C ARG A 30 7.67 5.04 9.00
N PRO A 31 6.35 5.21 8.80
CA PRO A 31 5.43 4.38 9.54
C PRO A 31 5.94 2.98 9.30
N ALA A 32 6.35 2.28 10.36
CA ALA A 32 6.65 0.86 10.28
C ALA A 32 5.53 0.30 9.41
N GLU A 33 5.87 -0.21 8.21
CA GLU A 33 4.88 -0.68 7.24
C GLU A 33 3.87 -1.48 8.04
N ASP A 34 2.66 -0.94 8.14
CA ASP A 34 1.77 -1.12 9.28
C ASP A 34 1.36 -2.59 9.38
N LEU A 35 2.20 -3.40 10.04
CA LEU A 35 2.14 -4.86 10.23
C LEU A 35 1.35 -5.62 9.15
N GLY A 36 1.58 -5.26 7.88
CA GLY A 36 0.77 -5.71 6.75
C GLY A 36 -0.71 -5.29 6.76
N LEU A 37 -1.37 -5.17 7.93
CA LEU A 37 -2.83 -5.10 8.09
C LEU A 37 -3.50 -3.87 7.46
N LYS A 38 -2.85 -2.71 7.37
CA LYS A 38 -3.42 -1.58 6.61
C LYS A 38 -3.62 -1.90 5.14
N ASN A 39 -2.85 -2.85 4.61
CA ASN A 39 -2.95 -3.26 3.22
C ASN A 39 -3.95 -4.41 3.04
N TRP A 40 -4.49 -5.04 4.08
CA TRP A 40 -5.39 -6.18 3.87
C TRP A 40 -6.78 -5.69 3.48
N LEU A 41 -7.28 -6.23 2.38
CA LEU A 41 -8.57 -5.88 1.81
C LEU A 41 -9.67 -6.60 2.57
N ASP A 42 -10.78 -5.90 2.83
CA ASP A 42 -11.99 -6.53 3.33
C ASP A 42 -12.86 -7.11 2.20
N ASN A 43 -14.00 -7.74 2.54
CA ASN A 43 -14.88 -8.31 1.53
C ASN A 43 -15.43 -7.28 0.54
N GLN A 44 -15.66 -6.03 0.98
CA GLN A 44 -16.21 -4.98 0.14
C GLN A 44 -15.14 -4.50 -0.84
N GLU A 45 -13.94 -4.21 -0.35
CA GLU A 45 -12.82 -3.78 -1.19
C GLU A 45 -12.45 -4.84 -2.23
N VAL A 46 -12.44 -6.13 -1.87
CA VAL A 46 -12.20 -7.20 -2.85
C VAL A 46 -13.30 -7.27 -3.90
N CYS A 47 -14.56 -7.08 -3.52
CA CYS A 47 -15.66 -7.05 -4.48
C CYS A 47 -15.51 -5.88 -5.46
N ASP A 48 -15.07 -4.72 -4.97
CA ASP A 48 -14.89 -3.51 -5.78
C ASP A 48 -13.69 -3.63 -6.73
N VAL A 49 -12.57 -4.19 -6.25
CA VAL A 49 -11.37 -4.44 -7.06
C VAL A 49 -11.62 -5.49 -8.14
N LEU A 50 -12.20 -6.63 -7.79
CA LEU A 50 -12.46 -7.73 -8.74
C LEU A 50 -13.72 -7.49 -9.58
N ARG A 51 -14.51 -6.44 -9.29
CA ARG A 51 -15.82 -6.16 -9.91
C ARG A 51 -16.77 -7.36 -9.85
N ILE A 52 -16.78 -8.05 -8.71
CA ILE A 52 -17.63 -9.22 -8.47
C ILE A 52 -18.64 -8.96 -7.35
N ASN A 53 -19.69 -9.78 -7.28
CA ASN A 53 -20.62 -9.73 -6.17
C ASN A 53 -20.16 -10.63 -5.00
N LYS A 54 -20.81 -10.46 -3.84
CA LYS A 54 -20.54 -11.25 -2.63
C LYS A 54 -20.74 -12.77 -2.80
N LYS A 55 -21.66 -13.20 -3.67
CA LYS A 55 -21.90 -14.62 -3.97
C LYS A 55 -20.72 -15.22 -4.74
N THR A 56 -20.19 -14.51 -5.73
CA THR A 56 -18.98 -14.91 -6.47
C THR A 56 -17.76 -14.96 -5.54
N LEU A 57 -17.60 -13.98 -4.65
CA LEU A 57 -16.52 -14.00 -3.66
C LEU A 57 -16.64 -15.20 -2.69
N GLN A 58 -17.87 -15.59 -2.31
CA GLN A 58 -18.11 -16.82 -1.54
C GLN A 58 -17.70 -18.07 -2.33
N VAL A 59 -18.05 -18.16 -3.62
CA VAL A 59 -17.65 -19.27 -4.49
C VAL A 59 -16.12 -19.35 -4.60
N TYR A 60 -15.43 -18.22 -4.74
CA TYR A 60 -13.96 -18.20 -4.84
C TYR A 60 -13.29 -18.71 -3.57
N ARG A 61 -13.84 -18.38 -2.40
CA ARG A 61 -13.38 -18.94 -1.12
C ARG A 61 -13.66 -20.43 -1.01
N ASN A 62 -14.89 -20.86 -1.32
CA ASN A 62 -15.28 -22.27 -1.23
C ASN A 62 -14.47 -23.16 -2.18
N LYS A 63 -14.11 -22.64 -3.36
CA LYS A 63 -13.26 -23.32 -4.34
C LYS A 63 -11.76 -23.18 -4.07
N GLY A 64 -11.34 -22.41 -3.07
CA GLY A 64 -9.93 -22.16 -2.76
C GLY A 64 -9.19 -21.33 -3.82
N ILE A 65 -9.91 -20.58 -4.66
CA ILE A 65 -9.33 -19.77 -5.75
C ILE A 65 -8.66 -18.51 -5.17
N LEU A 66 -9.29 -17.89 -4.17
CA LEU A 66 -8.76 -16.69 -3.51
C LEU A 66 -8.40 -17.01 -2.05
N PRO A 67 -7.10 -17.00 -1.70
CA PRO A 67 -6.65 -17.13 -0.32
C PRO A 67 -7.23 -16.04 0.58
N PHE A 68 -7.62 -16.42 1.80
CA PHE A 68 -8.14 -15.48 2.79
C PHE A 68 -7.55 -15.80 4.17
N SER A 69 -7.51 -14.81 5.05
CA SER A 69 -7.27 -15.04 6.48
C SER A 69 -8.42 -14.52 7.31
N ARG A 70 -8.68 -15.20 8.41
CA ARG A 70 -9.70 -14.81 9.37
C ARG A 70 -9.02 -14.19 10.58
N ILE A 71 -9.29 -12.91 10.80
CA ILE A 71 -8.78 -12.17 11.95
C ILE A 71 -9.99 -11.78 12.79
N LYS A 72 -10.09 -12.34 13.99
CA LYS A 72 -11.29 -12.30 14.84
C LYS A 72 -12.51 -12.83 14.07
N ASN A 73 -13.49 -11.96 13.79
CA ASN A 73 -14.73 -12.29 13.12
C ASN A 73 -14.84 -11.71 11.70
N LYS A 74 -13.75 -11.13 11.17
CA LYS A 74 -13.69 -10.57 9.82
C LYS A 74 -12.74 -11.37 8.94
N LEU A 75 -13.09 -11.45 7.67
CA LEU A 75 -12.28 -12.05 6.63
C LEU A 75 -11.51 -10.96 5.93
N PHE A 76 -10.23 -11.21 5.72
CA PHE A 76 -9.29 -10.30 5.09
C PHE A 76 -8.53 -11.02 3.99
N TYR A 77 -8.15 -10.27 2.97
CA TYR A 77 -7.46 -10.76 1.79
C TYR A 77 -6.19 -9.96 1.58
N LYS A 78 -5.13 -10.64 1.15
CA LYS A 78 -3.87 -10.00 0.80
C LYS A 78 -4.00 -9.34 -0.58
N PRO A 79 -3.60 -8.07 -0.76
CA PRO A 79 -3.61 -7.42 -2.07
C PRO A 79 -2.84 -8.20 -3.12
N GLU A 80 -1.73 -8.83 -2.74
CA GLU A 80 -0.88 -9.59 -3.65
C GLU A 80 -1.62 -10.79 -4.24
N ASP A 81 -2.46 -11.44 -3.44
CA ASP A 81 -3.26 -12.58 -3.89
C ASP A 81 -4.44 -12.13 -4.78
N VAL A 82 -5.05 -10.98 -4.47
CA VAL A 82 -6.10 -10.38 -5.31
C VAL A 82 -5.54 -9.91 -6.65
N GLN A 83 -4.38 -9.25 -6.64
CA GLN A 83 -3.66 -8.81 -7.83
C GLN A 83 -3.23 -10.01 -8.68
N ARG A 84 -2.66 -11.06 -8.07
CA ARG A 84 -2.29 -12.29 -8.78
C ARG A 84 -3.50 -12.91 -9.48
N LEU A 85 -4.67 -12.91 -8.83
CA LEU A 85 -5.90 -13.41 -9.44
C LEU A 85 -6.32 -12.57 -10.64
N LEU A 86 -6.19 -11.23 -10.56
CA LEU A 86 -6.41 -10.34 -11.70
C LEU A 86 -5.44 -10.66 -12.84
N ASP A 87 -4.14 -10.73 -12.55
CA ASP A 87 -3.10 -10.96 -13.57
C ASP A 87 -3.26 -12.30 -14.29
N LEU A 88 -3.64 -13.36 -13.56
CA LEU A 88 -3.89 -14.69 -14.14
C LEU A 88 -5.13 -14.75 -15.03
N ASN A 89 -6.15 -13.93 -14.75
CA ASN A 89 -7.42 -13.93 -15.48
C ASN A 89 -7.56 -12.74 -16.46
N TYR A 90 -6.57 -11.85 -16.50
CA TYR A 90 -6.55 -10.72 -17.42
C TYR A 90 -6.25 -11.24 -18.82
N HIS A 91 -7.29 -11.52 -19.58
CA HIS A 91 -7.18 -11.62 -21.03
C HIS A 91 -7.12 -10.19 -21.58
N PRO A 92 -5.98 -9.74 -22.14
CA PRO A 92 -5.97 -8.49 -22.88
C PRO A 92 -7.04 -8.62 -23.96
N LEU A 93 -8.05 -7.76 -23.91
CA LEU A 93 -9.02 -7.64 -24.99
C LEU A 93 -8.19 -7.32 -26.24
N ILE A 94 -8.04 -8.32 -27.10
CA ILE A 94 -7.32 -8.24 -28.36
C ILE A 94 -7.79 -6.96 -29.03
N LYS A 95 -6.90 -5.97 -29.16
CA LYS A 95 -7.14 -4.85 -30.06
C LYS A 95 -7.26 -5.48 -31.45
N SER A 96 -8.48 -5.73 -31.89
CA SER A 96 -8.77 -5.92 -33.30
C SER A 96 -8.50 -4.59 -34.00
N ARG A 97 -7.24 -4.43 -34.39
CA ARG A 97 -6.82 -3.56 -35.47
C ARG A 97 -5.99 -4.42 -36.40
N LEU A 98 -6.63 -4.92 -37.44
CA LEU A 98 -6.21 -4.84 -38.84
C LEU A 98 -7.40 -5.27 -39.69
#